data_AF-A0A368VI31-F1
#
_entry.id   AF-A0A368VI31-F1
#
_cell.length_a   1.000
_cell.length_b   1.000
_cell.length_c   1.000
_cell.angle_alpha   90.00
_cell.angle_beta   90.00
_cell.angle_gamma   90.00
#
_symmetry.space_group_name_H-M   'P 1'
#
loop_
_entity.id
_entity.type
_entity.pdbx_description
1 polymer ?
#
loop_
_entity_poly.entity_id
_entity_poly.type
_entity_poly.pdbx_seq_one_letter_code
_entity_poly.pdbx_strand_id
1 'polypeptide(L)'
;MCKSGVSPDYFLDSMTLQELDLFVESYTEDFKQEQERLRLLGWWIISVNSTKKVKLTDVIKFSWDNEKEPDNNLMTEDRFNELKDKYKNALNKR
;
A
#
# COMPACT_ATOMS: atom_id res chain seq x y z
N MET A 1 -16.59 -12.55 -12.00
CA MET A 1 -15.74 -11.35 -11.90
C MET A 1 -14.42 -11.76 -11.30
N CYS A 2 -13.29 -11.39 -11.92
CA CYS A 2 -11.96 -11.58 -11.34
C CYS A 2 -11.91 -10.85 -10.00
N LYS A 3 -11.14 -11.36 -9.02
CA LYS A 3 -10.97 -10.72 -7.70
C LYS A 3 -10.55 -9.25 -7.80
N SER A 4 -9.87 -8.89 -8.89
CA SER A 4 -9.39 -7.54 -9.17
C SER A 4 -10.43 -6.60 -9.80
N GLY A 5 -11.66 -7.06 -10.10
CA GLY A 5 -12.69 -6.23 -10.74
C GLY A 5 -12.49 -5.92 -12.23
N VAL A 6 -11.37 -6.34 -12.82
CA VAL A 6 -11.07 -6.15 -14.26
C VAL A 6 -11.68 -7.28 -15.10
N SER A 7 -12.17 -6.96 -16.30
CA SER A 7 -12.66 -7.99 -17.23
C SER A 7 -11.50 -8.78 -17.85
N PRO A 8 -11.63 -10.11 -17.99
CA PRO A 8 -10.59 -10.93 -18.62
C PRO A 8 -10.23 -10.46 -20.03
N ASP A 9 -11.25 -10.09 -20.81
CA ASP A 9 -11.07 -9.64 -22.19
C ASP A 9 -10.25 -8.34 -22.27
N TYR A 10 -10.47 -7.41 -21.33
CA TYR A 10 -9.66 -6.18 -21.26
C TYR A 10 -8.20 -6.49 -20.88
N PHE A 11 -8.01 -7.32 -19.86
CA PHE A 11 -6.68 -7.70 -19.35
C PHE A 11 -5.82 -8.36 -20.44
N LEU A 12 -6.41 -9.23 -21.26
CA LEU A 12 -5.67 -9.99 -22.26
C LEU A 12 -5.44 -9.22 -23.57
N ASP A 13 -6.37 -8.35 -23.97
CA ASP A 13 -6.42 -7.83 -25.35
C ASP A 13 -6.18 -6.31 -25.43
N SER A 14 -6.57 -5.56 -24.39
CA SER A 14 -6.65 -4.09 -24.45
C SER A 14 -5.80 -3.36 -23.41
N MET A 15 -5.31 -4.06 -22.37
CA MET A 15 -4.60 -3.43 -21.27
C MET A 15 -3.24 -2.89 -21.72
N THR A 16 -2.94 -1.64 -21.33
CA THR A 16 -1.63 -1.05 -21.61
C THR A 16 -0.57 -1.57 -20.64
N LEU A 17 0.70 -1.56 -21.03
CA LEU A 17 1.79 -2.01 -20.14
C LEU A 17 1.86 -1.21 -18.83
N GLN A 18 1.59 0.09 -18.88
CA GLN A 18 1.57 0.94 -17.69
C GLN A 18 0.43 0.56 -16.73
N GLU A 19 -0.75 0.24 -17.25
CA GLU A 19 -1.86 -0.25 -16.44
C GLU A 19 -1.58 -1.63 -15.87
N LEU A 20 -0.89 -2.49 -16.62
CA LEU A 20 -0.49 -3.81 -16.17
C LEU A 20 0.51 -3.72 -15.02
N ASP A 21 1.50 -2.82 -15.12
CA ASP A 21 2.46 -2.57 -14.03
C ASP A 21 1.72 -2.11 -12.75
N LEU A 22 0.84 -1.10 -12.87
CA LEU A 22 0.01 -0.62 -11.75
C LEU A 22 -0.87 -1.71 -11.16
N PHE A 23 -1.43 -2.58 -12.02
CA PHE A 23 -2.27 -3.70 -11.59
C PHE A 23 -1.48 -4.73 -10.78
N VAL A 24 -0.26 -5.07 -11.22
CA VAL A 24 0.60 -6.02 -10.51
C VAL A 24 1.07 -5.43 -9.18
N GLU A 25 1.40 -4.13 -9.15
CA GLU A 25 1.72 -3.41 -7.92
C GLU A 25 0.55 -3.45 -6.94
N SER A 26 -0.65 -3.05 -7.37
CA SER A 26 -1.83 -3.04 -6.51
C SER A 26 -2.18 -4.43 -5.99
N TYR A 27 -2.07 -5.46 -6.85
CA TYR A 27 -2.30 -6.84 -6.44
C TYR A 27 -1.31 -7.31 -5.38
N THR A 28 -0.05 -6.90 -5.49
CA THR A 28 0.99 -7.22 -4.50
C THR A 28 0.74 -6.50 -3.18
N GLU A 29 0.31 -5.23 -3.22
CA GLU A 29 -0.08 -4.47 -2.04
C GLU A 29 -1.28 -5.09 -1.32
N ASP A 30 -2.33 -5.45 -2.05
CA ASP A 30 -3.50 -6.13 -1.49
C ASP A 30 -3.11 -7.44 -0.81
N PHE A 31 -2.24 -8.23 -1.46
CA PHE A 31 -1.72 -9.45 -0.85
C PHE A 31 -0.94 -9.16 0.44
N LYS A 32 -0.06 -8.15 0.45
CA LYS A 32 0.66 -7.73 1.66
C LYS A 32 -0.35 -7.33 2.75
N GLN A 33 -1.36 -6.52 2.44
CA GLN A 33 -2.40 -6.10 3.39
C GLN A 33 -3.20 -7.28 3.96
N GLU A 34 -3.56 -8.27 3.15
CA GLU A 34 -4.23 -9.47 3.64
C GLU A 34 -3.37 -10.24 4.65
N GLN A 35 -2.06 -10.36 4.36
CA GLN A 35 -1.11 -10.99 5.26
C GLN A 35 -0.92 -10.20 6.56
N GLU A 36 -0.89 -8.86 6.48
CA GLU A 36 -0.88 -7.99 7.67
C GLU A 36 -2.12 -8.16 8.54
N ARG A 37 -3.30 -8.26 7.92
CA ARG A 37 -4.56 -8.51 8.63
C ARG A 37 -4.52 -9.85 9.37
N LEU A 38 -4.00 -10.89 8.72
CA LEU A 38 -3.82 -12.20 9.36
C LEU A 38 -2.83 -12.14 10.52
N ARG A 39 -1.72 -11.40 10.35
CA ARG A 39 -0.74 -11.16 11.41
C ARG A 39 -1.34 -10.45 12.62
N LEU A 40 -2.21 -9.46 12.39
CA LEU A 40 -2.95 -8.77 13.44
C LEU A 40 -3.91 -9.70 14.20
N LEU A 41 -4.66 -10.55 13.48
CA LEU A 41 -5.53 -11.55 14.10
C LEU A 41 -4.74 -12.53 14.97
N GLY A 42 -3.60 -13.03 14.47
CA GLY A 42 -2.71 -13.90 15.23
C GLY A 42 -2.19 -13.21 16.49
N TRP A 43 -1.79 -11.94 16.38
CA TRP A 43 -1.34 -11.14 17.52
C TRP A 43 -2.44 -10.93 18.57
N TRP A 44 -3.68 -10.69 18.16
CA TRP A 44 -4.83 -10.57 19.09
C TRP A 44 -5.01 -11.86 19.88
N ILE A 45 -5.01 -13.00 19.20
CA ILE A 45 -5.19 -14.31 19.83
C ILE A 45 -4.05 -14.57 20.83
N ILE A 46 -2.80 -14.33 20.44
CA ILE A 46 -1.64 -14.52 21.32
C ILE A 46 -1.71 -13.56 22.51
N SER A 47 -2.05 -12.29 22.30
CA SER A 47 -2.07 -11.27 23.35
C SER A 47 -3.13 -11.56 24.42
N VAL A 48 -4.25 -12.16 24.05
CA VAL A 48 -5.29 -12.57 25.01
C VAL A 48 -4.88 -13.82 25.80
N ASN A 49 -4.13 -14.73 25.18
CA ASN A 49 -3.80 -16.04 25.77
C ASN A 49 -2.38 -16.13 26.37
N SER A 50 -1.56 -15.10 26.22
CA SER A 50 -0.17 -15.07 26.66
C SER A 50 0.08 -13.90 27.61
N THR A 51 0.87 -14.13 28.66
CA THR A 51 1.33 -13.07 29.58
C THR A 51 2.55 -12.31 29.04
N LYS A 52 3.15 -12.79 27.95
CA LYS A 52 4.32 -12.15 27.33
C LYS A 52 3.88 -10.98 26.45
N LYS A 53 4.59 -9.86 26.54
CA LYS A 53 4.45 -8.76 25.57
C LYS A 53 5.11 -9.17 24.26
N VAL A 54 4.29 -9.52 23.28
CA VAL A 54 4.72 -9.93 21.93
C VAL A 54 4.51 -8.76 20.98
N LYS A 55 5.47 -8.47 20.09
CA LYS A 55 5.27 -7.47 19.01
C LYS A 55 4.57 -8.11 17.83
N LEU A 56 3.95 -7.29 16.98
CA LEU A 56 3.24 -7.75 15.78
C LEU A 56 4.16 -8.57 14.85
N THR A 57 5.39 -8.11 14.65
CA THR A 57 6.43 -8.74 13.81
C THR A 57 7.00 -10.03 14.40
N ASP A 58 6.75 -10.32 15.68
CA ASP A 58 7.17 -11.59 16.30
C ASP A 58 6.19 -12.73 15.98
N VAL A 59 4.96 -12.41 15.54
CA VAL A 59 3.91 -13.40 15.25
C VAL A 59 4.13 -14.09 13.92
N ILE A 60 4.32 -13.29 12.86
CA ILE A 60 4.69 -13.76 11.52
C ILE A 60 5.71 -12.76 10.96
N LYS A 61 6.83 -13.28 10.47
CA LYS A 61 7.88 -12.50 9.81
C LYS A 61 7.67 -12.54 8.31
N PHE A 62 7.59 -11.37 7.70
CA PHE A 62 7.49 -11.22 6.25
C PHE A 62 8.82 -10.75 5.65
N SER A 63 9.02 -11.04 4.36
CA SER A 63 10.22 -10.62 3.64
C SER A 63 10.36 -9.09 3.58
N TRP A 64 9.23 -8.37 3.54
CA TRP A 64 9.18 -6.91 3.50
C TRP A 64 9.34 -6.22 4.86
N ASP A 65 9.42 -6.96 5.98
CA ASP A 65 9.68 -6.33 7.29
C ASP A 65 11.10 -5.71 7.39
N ASN A 66 12.01 -6.10 6.49
CA ASN A 66 13.38 -5.56 6.40
C ASN A 66 13.57 -4.57 5.25
N GLU A 67 12.54 -4.36 4.42
CA GLU A 67 12.56 -3.27 3.44
C GLU A 67 12.51 -1.97 4.25
N LYS A 68 13.54 -1.12 4.12
CA LYS A 68 13.47 0.23 4.69
C LYS A 68 12.22 0.88 4.10
N GLU A 69 11.32 1.37 4.96
CA GLU A 69 10.22 2.19 4.48
C GLU A 69 10.82 3.26 3.55
N PRO A 70 10.26 3.47 2.34
CA PRO A 70 10.56 4.69 1.62
C PRO A 70 10.23 5.82 2.58
N ASP A 71 11.13 6.79 2.70
CA ASP A 71 11.03 7.89 3.64
C ASP A 71 9.70 8.65 3.40
N ASN A 72 8.62 8.22 4.06
CA ASN A 72 7.27 8.74 3.89
C ASN A 72 7.12 10.15 4.51
N ASN A 73 8.23 10.72 4.98
CA ASN A 73 8.36 12.09 5.46
C ASN A 73 8.43 13.13 4.33
N LEU A 74 7.87 12.82 3.16
CA LEU A 74 7.87 13.68 1.98
C LEU A 74 6.64 14.60 1.87
N MET A 75 6.08 14.98 3.02
CA MET A 75 5.18 16.12 3.20
C MET A 75 5.76 17.10 4.22
N THR A 76 6.99 17.55 3.98
CA THR A 76 7.54 18.75 4.63
C THR A 76 6.67 19.96 4.26
N GLU A 77 6.49 20.92 5.17
CA GLU A 77 5.72 22.15 4.93
C GLU A 77 6.12 22.86 3.63
N ASP A 78 7.39 22.76 3.24
CA ASP A 78 7.95 23.27 2.00
C ASP A 78 7.27 22.67 0.75
N ARG A 79 7.08 21.35 0.72
CA ARG A 79 6.42 20.65 -0.40
C ARG A 79 4.94 21.04 -0.51
N PHE A 80 4.29 21.26 0.63
CA PHE A 80 2.89 21.73 0.67
C PHE A 80 2.76 23.17 0.13
N ASN A 81 3.72 24.03 0.45
CA ASN A 81 3.77 25.39 -0.07
C ASN A 81 4.04 25.41 -1.59
N GLU A 82 4.96 24.59 -2.09
CA GLU A 82 5.19 24.43 -3.54
C GLU A 82 3.94 23.96 -4.29
N LEU A 83 3.18 23.01 -3.72
CA LEU A 83 1.93 22.52 -4.28
C LEU A 83 0.85 23.62 -4.33
N LYS A 84 0.74 24.43 -3.27
CA LYS A 84 -0.17 25.59 -3.24
C LYS A 84 0.16 26.62 -4.32
N ASP A 85 1.44 26.90 -4.55
CA ASP A 85 1.86 27.89 -5.54
C ASP A 85 1.64 27.38 -6.97
N LYS A 86 1.89 26.09 -7.24
CA LYS A 86 1.53 25.46 -8.52
C LYS A 86 0.02 25.55 -8.79
N TYR A 87 -0.81 25.33 -7.78
CA TYR A 87 -2.26 25.41 -7.90
C TYR A 87 -2.75 26.84 -8.20
N LYS A 88 -2.23 27.85 -7.49
CA LYS A 88 -2.53 29.27 -7.76
C LYS A 88 -2.14 29.69 -9.18
N ASN A 89 -0.97 29.25 -9.66
CA ASN A 89 -0.50 29.56 -11.00
C ASN A 89 -1.35 28.92 -12.10
N ALA A 90 -1.90 27.72 -11.85
CA ALA A 90 -2.83 27.06 -12.78
C ALA A 90 -4.19 27.77 -12.85
N LEU A 91 -4.66 28.36 -11.73
CA LEU A 91 -5.89 29.15 -11.69
C LEU A 91 -5.76 30.50 -12.39
N ASN A 92 -4.61 31.17 -12.27
CA ASN A 92 -4.33 32.45 -12.93
C ASN A 92 -4.05 32.35 -14.44
N LYS A 93 -3.88 31.13 -14.97
CA LYS A 93 -3.69 30.87 -16.41
C LYS A 93 -5.00 30.60 -17.17
N ARG A 94 -6.14 30.67 -16.50
CA ARG A 94 -7.48 30.60 -17.11
C ARG A 94 -8.05 31.99 -17.34
#